data_AF-A0A812TZF9-F1
#
_entry.id   AF-A0A812TZF9-F1
#
_cell.length_a   1.000
_cell.length_b   1.000
_cell.length_c   1.000
_cell.angle_alpha   90.00
_cell.angle_beta   90.00
_cell.angle_gamma   90.00
#
_symmetry.space_group_name_H-M   'P 1'
#
loop_
_entity.id
_entity.type
_entity.pdbx_description
1 polymer ?
#
loop_
_entity_poly.entity_id
_entity_poly.type
_entity_poly.pdbx_seq_one_letter_code
_entity_poly.pdbx_strand_id
1 'polypeptide(L)'
;MVLATLLAASAWAVAAEPAESLVEWVVGARDADCETVCAGLDSECDEGSWPSSPQDWEAIASSTSGLLCVASAPGGWLHNPSICTEGGPAPGVCFWDGGGAPRCRGGMGEFPSIVARRICPCRHKEAKEDSAAAVMSLLNAAAGS
;
A
#
# COMPACT_ATOMS: atom_id res chain seq x y z
N MET A 1 32.37 -15.67 56.69
CA MET A 1 32.33 -14.40 55.95
C MET A 1 31.87 -14.76 54.54
N VAL A 2 30.56 -14.64 54.26
CA VAL A 2 29.95 -15.08 52.99
C VAL A 2 29.84 -13.85 52.08
N LEU A 3 30.53 -13.87 50.95
CA LEU A 3 30.50 -12.80 49.95
C LEU A 3 29.24 -12.97 49.09
N ALA A 4 28.30 -12.04 49.20
CA ALA A 4 27.10 -11.99 48.38
C ALA A 4 27.44 -11.44 46.98
N THR A 5 27.19 -12.23 45.94
CA THR A 5 27.35 -11.85 44.54
C THR A 5 26.09 -11.11 44.08
N LEU A 6 26.21 -9.82 43.78
CA LEU A 6 25.16 -9.02 43.16
C LEU A 6 25.19 -9.22 41.64
N LEU A 7 24.16 -9.85 41.08
CA LEU A 7 23.90 -9.89 39.64
C LEU A 7 23.07 -8.66 39.27
N ALA A 8 23.66 -7.72 38.52
CA ALA A 8 22.93 -6.64 37.89
C ALA A 8 22.25 -7.15 36.62
N ALA A 9 20.91 -7.13 36.58
CA ALA A 9 20.14 -7.41 35.39
C ALA A 9 20.05 -6.15 34.52
N SER A 10 20.70 -6.18 33.36
CA SER A 10 20.61 -5.12 32.36
C SER A 10 19.26 -5.22 31.64
N ALA A 11 18.35 -4.29 31.89
CA ALA A 11 17.13 -4.13 31.11
C ALA A 11 17.47 -3.49 29.76
N TRP A 12 17.31 -4.24 28.66
CA TRP A 12 17.39 -3.70 27.31
C TRP A 12 16.03 -3.11 26.94
N ALA A 13 15.97 -1.78 26.79
CA ALA A 13 14.82 -1.12 26.18
C ALA A 13 14.80 -1.46 24.69
N VAL A 14 13.80 -2.21 24.25
CA VAL A 14 13.51 -2.42 22.83
C VAL A 14 12.93 -1.11 22.31
N ALA A 15 13.72 -0.37 21.53
CA ALA A 15 13.19 0.75 20.76
C ALA A 15 12.23 0.15 19.72
N ALA A 16 10.94 0.50 19.82
CA ALA A 16 9.99 0.21 18.75
C ALA A 16 10.43 1.03 17.54
N GLU A 17 10.87 0.35 16.48
CA GLU A 17 11.12 1.01 15.20
C GLU A 17 9.79 1.64 14.73
N PRO A 18 9.79 2.89 14.24
CA PRO A 18 8.59 3.49 13.71
C PRO A 18 8.06 2.57 12.63
N ALA A 19 6.83 2.10 12.79
CA ALA A 19 6.16 1.29 11.79
C ALA A 19 6.01 2.16 10.55
N GLU A 20 6.92 2.04 9.59
CA GLU A 20 6.76 2.72 8.31
C GLU A 20 5.39 2.31 7.76
N SER A 21 4.50 3.28 7.56
CA SER A 21 3.17 3.00 7.06
C SER A 21 3.29 2.27 5.73
N LEU A 22 2.83 1.02 5.70
CA LEU A 22 3.03 0.14 4.56
C LEU A 22 2.04 0.54 3.46
N VAL A 23 2.56 0.77 2.26
CA VAL A 23 1.75 0.98 1.07
C VAL A 23 1.36 -0.39 0.51
N GLU A 24 0.07 -0.62 0.45
CA GLU A 24 -0.52 -1.80 -0.16
C GLU A 24 -0.98 -1.47 -1.58
N TRP A 25 -0.55 -2.25 -2.56
CA TRP A 25 -0.98 -2.09 -3.94
C TRP A 25 -2.19 -2.97 -4.23
N VAL A 26 -3.23 -2.37 -4.81
CA VAL A 26 -4.53 -3.01 -4.97
C VAL A 26 -5.05 -2.85 -6.39
N VAL A 27 -5.61 -3.91 -6.96
CA VAL A 27 -6.30 -3.86 -8.25
C VAL A 27 -7.75 -3.40 -8.04
N GLY A 28 -8.05 -2.16 -8.42
CA GLY A 28 -9.37 -1.57 -8.29
C GLY A 28 -10.46 -2.28 -9.10
N ALA A 29 -11.72 -1.98 -8.81
CA ALA A 29 -12.84 -2.38 -9.66
C ALA A 29 -12.79 -1.66 -11.02
N ARG A 30 -13.63 -2.08 -11.98
CA ARG A 30 -13.79 -1.34 -13.25
C ARG A 30 -14.26 0.08 -12.96
N ASP A 31 -13.72 1.04 -13.69
CA ASP A 31 -14.05 2.46 -13.62
C ASP A 31 -13.91 3.13 -12.24
N ALA A 32 -13.29 2.45 -11.27
CA ALA A 32 -13.01 3.02 -9.96
C ALA A 32 -11.64 3.73 -9.98
N ASP A 33 -11.62 4.98 -9.51
CA ASP A 33 -10.38 5.70 -9.26
C ASP A 33 -9.71 5.24 -7.96
N CYS A 34 -8.46 5.64 -7.75
CA CYS A 34 -7.69 5.13 -6.61
C CYS A 34 -8.13 5.71 -5.27
N GLU A 35 -8.76 6.89 -5.25
CA GLU A 35 -9.41 7.38 -4.03
C GLU A 35 -10.55 6.46 -3.59
N THR A 36 -11.43 6.09 -4.52
CA THR A 36 -12.55 5.19 -4.25
C THR A 36 -12.07 3.80 -3.82
N VAL A 37 -11.05 3.27 -4.49
CA VAL A 37 -10.46 1.96 -4.17
C VAL A 37 -9.87 1.95 -2.75
N CYS A 38 -9.02 2.92 -2.42
CA CYS A 38 -8.35 2.94 -1.13
C CYS A 38 -9.31 3.28 0.03
N ALA A 39 -10.30 4.15 -0.20
CA ALA A 39 -11.32 4.44 0.81
C ALA A 39 -12.12 3.18 1.21
N GLY A 40 -12.34 2.25 0.28
CA GLY A 40 -12.97 0.96 0.57
C GLY A 40 -12.15 0.04 1.51
N LEU A 41 -10.88 0.37 1.74
CA LEU A 41 -9.94 -0.36 2.60
C LEU A 41 -9.55 0.43 3.86
N ASP A 42 -10.31 1.48 4.21
CA ASP A 42 -9.96 2.43 5.28
C ASP A 42 -8.54 3.03 5.12
N SER A 43 -8.13 3.20 3.86
CA SER A 43 -6.81 3.70 3.47
C SER A 43 -6.94 4.96 2.61
N GLU A 44 -5.81 5.62 2.35
CA GLU A 44 -5.74 6.77 1.45
C GLU A 44 -4.86 6.44 0.24
N CYS A 45 -5.20 7.00 -0.92
CA CYS A 45 -4.35 6.86 -2.09
C CYS A 45 -3.06 7.67 -1.89
N ASP A 46 -1.92 7.03 -2.07
CA ASP A 46 -0.61 7.66 -1.87
C ASP A 46 0.00 8.15 -3.20
N GLU A 47 -0.14 9.44 -3.46
CA GLU A 47 0.45 10.11 -4.63
C GLU A 47 1.98 10.04 -4.69
N GLY A 48 2.65 9.78 -3.56
CA GLY A 48 4.11 9.68 -3.50
C GLY A 48 4.66 8.32 -3.95
N SER A 49 3.81 7.31 -4.10
CA SER A 49 4.23 5.92 -4.28
C SER A 49 4.28 5.46 -5.73
N TRP A 50 3.94 6.30 -6.70
CA TRP A 50 3.92 5.89 -8.11
C TRP A 50 5.28 5.34 -8.59
N PRO A 51 5.30 4.27 -9.41
CA PRO A 51 6.55 3.75 -9.96
C PRO A 51 7.26 4.81 -10.80
N SER A 52 8.56 4.96 -10.59
CA SER A 52 9.41 5.90 -11.34
C SER A 52 10.23 5.23 -12.43
N SER A 53 10.28 3.90 -12.41
CA SER A 53 11.06 3.08 -13.33
C SER A 53 10.37 1.76 -13.66
N PRO A 54 10.78 1.09 -14.76
CA PRO A 54 10.33 -0.28 -15.06
C PRO A 54 10.63 -1.28 -13.92
N GLN A 55 11.74 -1.09 -13.19
CA GLN A 55 12.13 -1.94 -12.08
C GLN A 55 11.21 -1.77 -10.87
N ASP A 56 10.84 -0.53 -10.54
CA ASP A 56 9.86 -0.25 -9.48
C ASP A 56 8.52 -0.89 -9.83
N TRP A 57 8.10 -0.73 -11.10
CA TRP A 57 6.87 -1.33 -11.59
C TRP A 57 6.89 -2.87 -11.46
N GLU A 58 7.98 -3.53 -11.81
CA GLU A 58 8.08 -4.99 -11.71
C GLU A 58 7.95 -5.47 -10.25
N ALA A 59 8.57 -4.75 -9.31
CA ALA A 59 8.43 -5.05 -7.87
C ALA A 59 6.99 -4.88 -7.39
N ILE A 60 6.30 -3.82 -7.83
CA ILE A 60 4.89 -3.59 -7.54
C ILE A 60 4.01 -4.68 -8.16
N ALA A 61 4.20 -4.96 -9.45
CA ALA A 61 3.35 -5.88 -10.19
C ALA A 61 3.44 -7.31 -9.64
N SER A 62 4.63 -7.75 -9.25
CA SER A 62 4.87 -9.07 -8.66
C SER A 62 4.35 -9.22 -7.23
N SER A 63 4.21 -8.11 -6.48
CA SER A 63 3.68 -8.10 -5.11
C SER A 63 2.18 -7.79 -5.02
N THR A 64 1.57 -7.26 -6.08
CA THR A 64 0.15 -6.90 -6.12
C THR A 64 -0.74 -8.13 -6.27
N SER A 65 -1.46 -8.48 -5.21
CA SER A 65 -2.37 -9.64 -5.22
C SER A 65 -3.49 -9.46 -6.25
N GLY A 66 -3.70 -10.49 -7.08
CA GLY A 66 -4.75 -10.51 -8.10
C GLY A 66 -4.42 -9.73 -9.39
N LEU A 67 -3.23 -9.14 -9.48
CA LEU A 67 -2.73 -8.56 -10.73
C LEU A 67 -2.07 -9.66 -11.58
N LEU A 68 -2.49 -9.80 -12.83
CA LEU A 68 -1.94 -10.77 -13.78
C LEU A 68 -1.62 -10.06 -15.09
N CYS A 69 -0.39 -9.56 -15.20
CA CYS A 69 0.11 -8.94 -16.42
C CYS A 69 0.62 -10.03 -17.37
N VAL A 70 0.10 -10.09 -18.60
CA VAL A 70 0.70 -10.94 -19.66
C VAL A 70 1.94 -10.27 -20.27
N ALA A 71 1.98 -8.94 -20.19
CA ALA A 71 3.12 -8.10 -20.54
C ALA A 71 3.00 -6.75 -19.80
N SER A 72 4.12 -6.06 -19.66
CA SER A 72 4.20 -4.71 -19.11
C SER A 72 4.72 -3.74 -20.18
N ALA A 73 4.13 -2.55 -20.26
CA ALA A 73 4.55 -1.51 -21.19
C ALA A 73 4.43 -0.11 -20.56
N PRO A 74 5.24 0.88 -20.98
CA PRO A 74 4.94 2.26 -20.66
C PRO A 74 3.60 2.66 -21.31
N GLY A 75 2.81 3.49 -20.64
CA GLY A 75 1.56 4.01 -21.20
C GLY A 75 1.56 5.53 -21.22
N GLY A 76 0.78 6.11 -22.14
CA GLY A 76 0.64 7.57 -22.24
C GLY A 76 -0.46 8.15 -21.35
N TRP A 77 -1.16 7.33 -20.57
CA TRP A 77 -2.32 7.77 -19.80
C TRP A 77 -1.90 8.31 -18.45
N LEU A 78 -2.35 9.53 -18.13
CA LEU A 78 -2.11 10.21 -16.85
C LEU A 78 -2.32 9.27 -15.65
N HIS A 79 -3.40 8.50 -15.70
CA HIS A 79 -3.88 7.68 -14.61
C HIS A 79 -3.39 6.24 -14.62
N ASN A 80 -2.34 5.89 -15.37
CA ASN A 80 -1.68 4.63 -15.09
C ASN A 80 -1.20 4.60 -13.60
N PRO A 81 -0.83 3.46 -13.00
CA PRO A 81 -0.84 2.13 -13.58
C PRO A 81 -2.25 1.56 -13.79
N SER A 82 -2.42 0.79 -14.87
CA SER A 82 -3.67 0.13 -15.23
C SER A 82 -3.45 -1.23 -15.91
N ILE A 83 -4.44 -2.12 -15.83
CA ILE A 83 -4.48 -3.37 -16.60
C ILE A 83 -5.67 -3.35 -17.55
N CYS A 84 -5.43 -3.66 -18.82
CA CYS A 84 -6.48 -3.86 -19.81
C CYS A 84 -7.14 -5.23 -19.62
N THR A 85 -8.39 -5.27 -19.17
CA THR A 85 -9.04 -6.54 -18.78
C THR A 85 -9.83 -7.24 -19.88
N GLU A 86 -10.46 -6.54 -20.84
CA GLU A 86 -11.22 -7.20 -21.93
C GLU A 86 -11.31 -6.33 -23.21
N GLY A 87 -11.51 -6.95 -24.38
CA GLY A 87 -12.04 -6.31 -25.60
C GLY A 87 -11.19 -5.24 -26.32
N GLY A 88 -10.11 -4.75 -25.71
CA GLY A 88 -9.17 -3.81 -26.32
C GLY A 88 -8.04 -4.47 -27.12
N PRO A 89 -7.14 -3.70 -27.75
CA PRO A 89 -6.05 -4.23 -28.56
C PRO A 89 -4.96 -4.98 -27.77
N ALA A 90 -5.00 -4.94 -26.42
CA ALA A 90 -3.93 -5.43 -25.56
C ALA A 90 -4.46 -6.11 -24.27
N PRO A 91 -5.29 -7.17 -24.37
CA PRO A 91 -5.84 -7.83 -23.19
C PRO A 91 -4.73 -8.40 -22.30
N GLY A 92 -4.83 -8.16 -20.99
CA GLY A 92 -3.85 -8.56 -19.98
C GLY A 92 -2.58 -7.71 -19.94
N VAL A 93 -2.40 -6.73 -20.83
CA VAL A 93 -1.23 -5.84 -20.78
C VAL A 93 -1.43 -4.83 -19.65
N CYS A 94 -0.37 -4.65 -18.86
CA CYS A 94 -0.31 -3.65 -17.83
C CYS A 94 0.50 -2.44 -18.31
N PHE A 95 -0.10 -1.26 -18.17
CA PHE A 95 0.54 0.01 -18.47
C PHE A 95 0.90 0.71 -17.17
N TRP A 96 2.18 1.01 -16.97
CA TRP A 96 2.68 1.48 -15.67
C TRP A 96 3.03 2.97 -15.67
N ASP A 97 3.67 3.41 -16.74
CA ASP A 97 4.06 4.80 -16.91
C ASP A 97 2.82 5.66 -17.14
N GLY A 98 2.79 6.85 -16.56
CA GLY A 98 1.72 7.80 -16.75
C GLY A 98 2.22 9.22 -16.63
N GLY A 99 1.33 10.18 -16.88
CA GLY A 99 1.61 11.58 -16.56
C GLY A 99 1.94 11.71 -15.07
N GLY A 100 2.81 12.67 -14.73
CA GLY A 100 3.17 12.93 -13.33
C GLY A 100 1.95 13.17 -12.42
N ALA A 101 2.21 13.37 -11.13
CA ALA A 101 1.15 13.63 -10.15
C ALA A 101 0.31 14.88 -10.48
N PRO A 102 -0.99 14.92 -10.11
CA PRO A 102 -1.73 13.91 -9.36
C PRO A 102 -2.36 12.81 -10.24
N ARG A 103 -2.42 11.57 -9.73
CA ARG A 103 -2.98 10.41 -10.44
C ARG A 103 -4.09 9.69 -9.66
N CYS A 104 -4.29 9.97 -8.37
CA CYS A 104 -5.26 9.29 -7.51
C CYS A 104 -6.71 9.56 -7.93
N ARG A 105 -7.03 10.82 -8.28
CA ARG A 105 -8.34 11.23 -8.78
C ARG A 105 -8.44 11.08 -10.28
N GLY A 106 -9.63 10.69 -10.74
CA GLY A 106 -9.95 10.63 -12.16
C GLY A 106 -9.67 9.28 -12.81
N GLY A 107 -9.97 9.21 -14.10
CA GLY A 107 -9.78 8.00 -14.90
C GLY A 107 -11.02 7.50 -15.65
N MET A 108 -12.14 8.21 -15.60
CA MET A 108 -13.39 7.76 -16.24
C MET A 108 -13.58 8.25 -17.69
N GLY A 109 -12.75 9.17 -18.19
CA GLY A 109 -13.06 9.91 -19.43
C GLY A 109 -12.03 9.85 -20.57
N GLU A 110 -10.75 9.57 -20.29
CA GLU A 110 -9.66 9.74 -21.28
C GLU A 110 -8.89 8.47 -21.63
N PHE A 111 -9.12 7.35 -20.93
CA PHE A 111 -8.63 6.05 -21.41
C PHE A 111 -9.63 5.46 -22.40
N PRO A 112 -9.20 4.88 -23.53
CA PRO A 112 -10.10 4.19 -24.42
C PRO A 112 -10.47 2.85 -23.79
N SER A 113 -11.37 2.87 -22.80
CA SER A 113 -12.40 1.85 -22.54
C SER A 113 -12.76 1.68 -21.06
N ILE A 114 -14.04 1.37 -20.84
CA ILE A 114 -14.67 0.76 -19.64
C ILE A 114 -14.06 -0.58 -19.19
N VAL A 115 -12.92 -0.99 -19.76
CA VAL A 115 -12.30 -2.30 -19.55
C VAL A 115 -10.89 -2.23 -18.96
N ALA A 116 -10.42 -1.05 -18.57
CA ALA A 116 -9.24 -0.92 -17.73
C ALA A 116 -9.59 -1.01 -16.23
N ARG A 117 -8.71 -1.61 -15.44
CA ARG A 117 -8.74 -1.53 -13.96
C ARG A 117 -7.50 -0.80 -13.48
N ARG A 118 -7.66 0.11 -12.53
CA ARG A 118 -6.55 0.84 -11.89
C ARG A 118 -5.76 -0.09 -10.96
N ILE A 119 -4.44 0.10 -10.87
CA ILE A 119 -3.60 -0.47 -9.81
C ILE A 119 -3.19 0.69 -8.89
N CYS A 120 -3.62 0.63 -7.64
CA CYS A 120 -3.67 1.78 -6.72
C CYS A 120 -2.76 1.59 -5.50
N PRO A 121 -1.93 2.58 -5.14
CA PRO A 121 -1.13 2.58 -3.93
C PRO A 121 -2.00 3.07 -2.76
N CYS A 122 -2.45 2.14 -1.92
CA CYS A 122 -3.25 2.45 -0.74
C CYS A 122 -2.38 2.42 0.51
N ARG A 123 -2.25 3.58 1.16
CA ARG A 123 -1.56 3.70 2.44
C ARG A 123 -2.57 3.66 3.57
N HIS A 124 -2.38 2.71 4.48
CA HIS A 124 -3.17 2.62 5.70
C HIS A 124 -2.97 3.89 6.52
N LYS A 125 -4.07 4.43 7.06
CA LYS A 125 -3.96 5.51 8.04
C LYS A 125 -3.33 4.91 9.28
N GLU A 126 -2.25 5.49 9.77
CA GLU A 126 -1.68 5.07 11.05
C GLU A 126 -2.80 5.13 12.09
N ALA A 127 -3.06 4.01 12.75
CA ALA A 127 -3.97 3.99 13.87
C ALA A 127 -3.37 4.94 14.92
N LYS A 128 -3.96 6.13 15.04
CA LYS A 128 -3.68 7.03 16.17
C LYS A 128 -3.68 6.19 17.43
N GLU A 129 -2.70 6.42 18.29
CA GLU A 129 -2.25 5.62 19.43
C GLU A 129 -3.32 5.28 20.51
N ASP A 130 -4.48 4.75 20.15
CA ASP A 130 -5.41 4.14 21.11
C ASP A 130 -4.95 2.72 21.49
N SER A 131 -4.06 2.11 20.69
CA SER A 131 -3.46 0.81 20.96
C SER A 131 -2.42 0.85 22.08
N ALA A 132 -1.64 1.93 22.24
CA ALA A 132 -0.69 2.03 23.36
C ALA A 132 -1.43 2.16 24.70
N ALA A 133 -2.54 2.90 24.72
CA ALA A 133 -3.42 3.02 25.90
C ALA A 133 -4.16 1.69 26.19
N ALA A 134 -4.66 1.00 25.17
CA ALA A 134 -5.34 -0.29 25.34
C ALA A 134 -4.39 -1.39 25.84
N VAL A 135 -3.16 -1.45 25.32
CA VAL A 135 -2.15 -2.42 25.75
C VAL A 135 -1.67 -2.11 27.18
N MET A 136 -1.44 -0.84 27.55
CA MET A 136 -1.13 -0.49 28.96
C MET A 136 -2.30 -0.72 29.91
N SER A 137 -3.55 -0.55 29.47
CA SER A 137 -4.72 -0.87 30.30
C SER A 137 -4.84 -2.37 30.59
N LEU A 138 -4.50 -3.24 29.61
CA LEU A 138 -4.50 -4.69 29.81
C LEU A 138 -3.35 -5.15 30.72
N LEU A 139 -2.16 -4.54 30.59
CA LEU A 139 -1.01 -4.86 31.43
C LEU A 139 -1.24 -4.46 32.90
N ASN A 140 -1.86 -3.30 33.15
CA ASN A 140 -2.21 -2.87 34.51
C ASN A 140 -3.29 -3.76 35.16
N ALA A 141 -4.20 -4.33 34.38
CA ALA A 141 -5.19 -5.28 34.88
C ALA A 141 -4.55 -6.64 35.25
N ALA A 142 -3.51 -7.06 34.53
CA ALA A 142 -2.80 -8.32 34.79
C ALA A 142 -1.79 -8.23 35.96
N ALA A 143 -1.28 -7.03 36.28
CA ALA A 143 -0.32 -6.83 37.37
C ALA A 143 -0.95 -6.61 38.76
N GLY A 144 -2.29 -6.54 38.85
CA GLY A 144 -3.03 -6.28 40.08
C GLY A 144 -3.63 -7.50 40.77
N SER A 145 -3.25 -8.73 40.39
CA SER A 145 -3.74 -10.00 41.00
C SER A 145 -2.65 -10.73 41.79
#